data_AF-A0A381X362-F1
#
_entry.id   AF-A0A381X362-F1
#
_cell.length_a   1.000
_cell.length_b   1.000
_cell.length_c   1.000
_cell.angle_alpha   90.00
_cell.angle_beta   90.00
_cell.angle_gamma   90.00
#
_symmetry.space_group_name_H-M   'P 1'
#
loop_
_entity.id
_entity.type
_entity.pdbx_description
1 polymer ?
#
loop_
_entity_poly.entity_id
_entity_poly.type
_entity_poly.pdbx_seq_one_letter_code
_entity_poly.pdbx_strand_id
1 'polypeptide(L)' 'RWLKEGLQDAAYEKMLQQARKQLPLKEVATAEDVAESLVWFLEGAKLVTGEVLIVDSGIHLGVLPGYSRGDD' A
#
# COMPACT_ATOMS: atom_id res chain seq x y z
N ARG A 1 11.93 -4.76 9.00
CA ARG A 1 12.81 -5.21 10.10
C ARG A 1 12.75 -4.24 11.27
N TRP A 2 13.07 -2.96 11.09
CA TRP A 2 12.98 -1.95 12.17
C TRP A 2 11.62 -1.82 12.87
N LEU A 3 10.51 -1.69 12.12
CA LEU A 3 9.17 -1.57 12.73
C LEU A 3 8.76 -2.83 13.50
N LYS A 4 9.13 -4.02 12.98
CA LYS A 4 8.89 -5.29 13.65
C LYS A 4 9.74 -5.43 14.90
N GLU A 5 11.00 -4.99 14.87
CA GLU A 5 11.91 -5.00 16.02
C GLU A 5 11.49 -4.02 17.14
N GLY A 6 10.85 -2.91 16.77
CA GLY A 6 10.28 -1.96 17.73
C GLY A 6 8.95 -2.41 18.36
N LEU A 7 8.34 -3.48 17.85
CA LEU A 7 7.07 -4.03 18.33
C LEU A 7 7.27 -5.47 18.82
N GLN A 8 6.37 -5.94 19.67
CA GLN A 8 6.30 -7.38 19.94
C GLN A 8 5.69 -8.10 18.73
N ASP A 9 6.12 -9.33 18.42
CA ASP A 9 5.67 -10.08 17.24
C ASP A 9 4.14 -10.15 17.11
N ALA A 10 3.43 -10.44 18.21
CA ALA A 10 1.98 -10.49 18.22
C ALA A 10 1.31 -9.14 17.90
N ALA A 11 1.92 -8.03 18.36
CA ALA A 11 1.43 -6.69 18.07
C ALA A 11 1.66 -6.30 16.61
N TYR A 12 2.82 -6.67 16.06
CA TYR A 12 3.15 -6.45 14.65
C TYR A 12 2.19 -7.21 13.73
N GLU A 13 1.93 -8.49 13.99
CA GLU A 13 1.00 -9.28 13.18
C GLU A 13 -0.43 -8.73 13.28
N LYS A 14 -0.89 -8.35 14.49
CA LYS A 14 -2.21 -7.73 14.66
C LYS A 14 -2.33 -6.44 13.85
N MET A 15 -1.30 -5.59 13.86
CA MET A 15 -1.25 -4.36 13.07
C MET A 15 -1.36 -4.66 11.58
N LEU A 16 -0.60 -5.62 11.06
CA LEU A 16 -0.70 -6.01 9.64
C LEU A 16 -2.09 -6.51 9.28
N GLN A 17 -2.69 -7.36 10.12
CA GLN A 17 -4.06 -7.84 9.89
C GLN A 17 -5.09 -6.72 9.88
N GLN A 18 -4.95 -5.73 10.76
CA GLN A 18 -5.82 -4.55 10.78
C GLN A 18 -5.61 -3.65 9.56
N ALA A 19 -4.37 -3.48 9.11
CA ALA A 19 -4.05 -2.72 7.91
C ALA A 19 -4.69 -3.37 6.67
N ARG A 20 -4.50 -4.68 6.46
CA ARG A 20 -5.11 -5.43 5.34
C ARG A 20 -6.63 -5.30 5.25
N LYS A 21 -7.32 -5.17 6.39
CA LYS A 21 -8.79 -4.96 6.40
C LYS A 21 -9.22 -3.58 5.90
N GLN A 22 -8.36 -2.58 6.04
CA GLN A 22 -8.66 -1.19 5.71
C GLN A 22 -8.17 -0.79 4.32
N LEU A 23 -7.07 -1.40 3.86
CA LEU A 23 -6.48 -1.11 2.56
C LEU A 23 -7.39 -1.61 1.44
N PRO A 24 -7.69 -0.80 0.41
CA PRO A 24 -8.50 -1.23 -0.74
C PRO A 24 -8.01 -2.51 -1.41
N LEU A 25 -6.69 -2.64 -1.62
CA LEU A 25 -6.10 -3.85 -2.22
C LEU A 25 -5.86 -4.99 -1.21
N LYS A 26 -6.19 -4.79 0.07
CA LYS A 26 -6.04 -5.76 1.16
C LYS A 26 -4.62 -6.29 1.39
N GLU A 27 -3.63 -5.64 0.82
CA GLU A 27 -2.22 -6.01 0.94
C GLU A 27 -1.40 -4.89 1.56
N VAL A 28 -0.47 -5.25 2.44
CA VAL A 28 0.49 -4.30 3.01
C VAL A 28 1.75 -4.36 2.16
N ALA A 29 2.11 -3.22 1.55
CA ALA A 29 3.30 -3.14 0.72
C ALA A 29 4.57 -3.51 1.51
N THR A 30 5.41 -4.30 0.86
CA THR A 30 6.75 -4.67 1.29
C THR A 30 7.79 -3.75 0.65
N ALA A 31 9.06 -3.92 1.02
CA ALA A 31 10.14 -3.17 0.38
C ALA A 31 10.30 -3.62 -1.09
N GLU A 32 10.05 -4.90 -1.36
CA GLU A 32 10.13 -5.51 -2.67
C GLU A 32 9.06 -4.95 -3.63
N ASP A 33 7.82 -4.73 -3.17
CA ASP A 33 6.75 -4.14 -3.99
C ASP A 33 7.11 -2.71 -4.46
N VAL A 34 7.76 -1.93 -3.58
CA VAL A 34 8.26 -0.59 -3.94
C VAL A 34 9.42 -0.70 -4.93
N ALA A 35 10.33 -1.64 -4.73
CA ALA A 35 11.46 -1.86 -5.62
C ALA A 35 11.01 -2.25 -7.04
N GLU A 36 10.00 -3.11 -7.17
CA GLU A 36 9.42 -3.49 -8.47
C GLU A 36 8.87 -2.26 -9.23
N SER A 37 8.18 -1.37 -8.51
CA SER A 37 7.68 -0.11 -9.07
C SER A 37 8.81 0.79 -9.58
N LEU A 38 9.94 0.83 -8.86
CA LEU A 38 11.13 1.59 -9.29
C LEU A 38 11.78 0.99 -10.53
N VAL A 39 11.87 -0.35 -10.62
CA VAL A 39 12.39 -1.03 -11.81
C VAL A 39 11.54 -0.70 -13.03
N TRP A 40 10.22 -0.74 -12.90
CA TRP A 40 9.31 -0.32 -13.97
C TRP A 40 9.57 1.12 -14.42
N PHE A 41 9.79 2.05 -13.48
CA PHE A 41 10.14 3.43 -13.80
C PHE A 41 11.44 3.54 -14.60
N LEU A 42 12.46 2.78 -14.20
CA LEU A 42 13.78 2.80 -14.84
C LEU A 42 13.74 2.22 -16.26
N GLU A 43 12.93 1.20 -16.49
CA GLU A 43 12.95 0.44 -17.75
C GLU A 43 11.87 0.88 -18.74
N GLY A 44 10.67 1.21 -18.26
CA GLY A 44 9.48 1.40 -19.09
C GLY A 44 9.00 2.84 -19.21
N ALA A 45 9.35 3.73 -18.28
CA ALA A 45 8.72 5.05 -18.15
C ALA A 45 9.50 6.20 -18.82
N LYS A 46 10.05 5.97 -20.02
CA LYS A 46 10.98 6.90 -20.71
C LYS A 46 10.49 8.36 -20.84
N LEU A 47 9.18 8.59 -20.96
CA LEU A 47 8.60 9.93 -21.13
C LEU A 47 7.90 10.45 -19.87
N VAL A 48 8.10 9.81 -18.72
CA VAL A 48 7.54 10.24 -17.43
C VAL A 48 8.61 10.99 -16.65
N THR A 49 8.32 12.22 -16.22
CA THR A 49 9.22 13.05 -15.43
C THR A 49 8.42 14.05 -14.60
N GLY A 50 8.89 14.38 -13.39
CA GLY A 50 8.21 15.33 -12.50
C GLY A 50 6.95 14.80 -11.80
N GLU A 51 6.57 13.54 -12.06
CA GLU A 51 5.37 12.93 -11.49
C GLU A 51 5.63 12.20 -10.16
N VAL A 52 4.59 12.09 -9.35
CA VAL A 52 4.58 11.28 -8.11
C VAL A 52 3.74 10.03 -8.33
N LEU A 53 4.36 8.85 -8.25
CA LEU A 53 3.63 7.59 -8.18
C LEU A 53 3.35 7.22 -6.72
N ILE A 54 2.07 7.04 -6.40
CA ILE A 54 1.64 6.59 -5.08
C ILE A 54 1.57 5.05 -5.09
N VAL A 55 2.32 4.41 -4.19
CA VAL A 55 2.37 2.95 -4.00
C VAL A 55 1.98 2.64 -2.56
N ASP A 56 0.67 2.59 -2.28
CA ASP A 56 0.13 2.60 -0.92
C ASP A 56 -1.09 1.69 -0.71
N SER A 57 -1.29 0.72 -1.62
CA SER A 57 -2.46 -0.16 -1.64
C SER A 57 -3.82 0.56 -1.71
N GLY A 58 -3.82 1.82 -2.14
CA GLY A 58 -5.02 2.64 -2.35
C GLY A 58 -5.47 3.43 -1.12
N ILE A 59 -4.70 3.49 -0.03
CA ILE A 59 -5.15 4.18 1.19
C ILE A 59 -5.43 5.68 0.96
N HIS A 60 -4.68 6.34 0.08
CA HIS A 60 -4.90 7.75 -0.27
C HIS A 60 -6.26 8.04 -0.91
N LEU A 61 -6.91 7.02 -1.50
CA LEU A 61 -8.26 7.16 -2.07
C LEU A 61 -9.32 7.40 -0.99
N GLY A 62 -8.98 7.10 0.27
CA GLY A 62 -9.88 7.28 1.40
C GLY A 62 -11.06 6.32 1.37
N VAL A 63 -12.15 6.73 2.02
CA VAL A 63 -13.38 5.95 2.11
C VAL A 63 -14.31 6.38 0.99
N LEU A 64 -14.76 5.40 0.18
CA LEU A 64 -15.80 5.67 -0.81
C LEU A 64 -17.05 6.23 -0.13
N PRO A 65 -17.73 7.21 -0.75
CA PRO A 65 -19.01 7.70 -0.25
C PRO A 65 -20.01 6.55 -0.05
N GLY A 66 -20.87 6.66 0.96
CA GLY A 66 -21.79 5.57 1.33
C GLY A 66 -22.67 5.07 0.18
N TYR A 67 -23.04 5.95 -0.75
CA TYR A 67 -23.84 5.62 -1.95
C TYR A 67 -23.07 4.85 -3.04
N SER A 68 -21.76 4.69 -2.91
CA SER A 68 -20.91 3.95 -3.85
C SER A 68 -20.58 2.54 -3.36
N ARG A 69 -21.01 2.18 -2.15
CA ARG A 69 -20.92 0.80 -1.65
C ARG A 69 -22.12 0.05 -2.22
N GLY A 70 -21.87 -1.03 -2.94
CA GLY A 70 -22.91 -1.89 -3.53
C GLY A 70 -23.67 -2.71 -2.49
N ASP A 71 -24.04 -2.08 -1.38
CA ASP A 71 -24.92 -2.63 -0.35
C ASP A 71 -26.38 -2.39 -0.78
N ASP A 72 -26.73 -2.95 -1.95
CA ASP A 72 -28.10 -3.22 -2.42
C ASP A 72 -28.32 -4.75 -2.44
#